data_AF-A0A9P7EP07-F1
#
_entry.id   AF-A0A9P7EP07-F1
#
_cell.length_a   1.000
_cell.length_b   1.000
_cell.length_c   1.000
_cell.angle_alpha   90.00
_cell.angle_beta   90.00
_cell.angle_gamma   90.00
#
_symmetry.space_group_name_H-M   'P 1'
#
loop_
_entity.id
_entity.type
_entity.pdbx_description
1 polymer ?
#
loop_
_entity_poly.entity_id
_entity_poly.type
_entity_poly.pdbx_seq_one_letter_code
_entity_poly.pdbx_strand_id
1 'polypeptide(L)'
;MLQRNEAMITNIRLANQNNMVPRDRDEYTPLQKTASGHGRSLAIQASRPEHVDLITPVAAIQVAEVGTCPPLWSPVVDDYTMRNILHLIIFYNDDFGIQPADDIDDRKSKFRRRLRS
;
A
#
# COMPACT_ATOMS: atom_id res chain seq x y z
N MET A 1 -39.13 28.99 15.84
CA MET A 1 -38.23 29.21 14.68
C MET A 1 -36.72 29.18 15.03
N LEU A 2 -36.29 29.40 16.28
CA LEU A 2 -34.87 29.38 16.66
C LEU A 2 -34.15 28.01 16.51
N GLN A 3 -34.81 26.89 16.84
CA GLN A 3 -34.19 25.55 16.78
C GLN A 3 -33.70 25.14 15.38
N ARG A 4 -34.35 25.65 14.31
CA ARG A 4 -33.99 25.31 12.93
C ARG A 4 -32.68 25.99 12.50
N ASN A 5 -32.42 27.19 13.01
CA ASN A 5 -31.18 27.92 12.76
C ASN A 5 -30.01 27.30 13.53
N GLU A 6 -30.22 26.86 14.77
CA GLU A 6 -29.20 26.17 15.57
C GLU A 6 -28.81 24.82 14.96
N ALA A 7 -29.79 24.04 14.48
CA ALA A 7 -29.54 22.79 13.77
C ALA A 7 -28.77 23.02 12.46
N MET A 8 -29.11 24.08 11.71
CA MET A 8 -28.41 24.43 10.48
C MET A 8 -26.95 24.83 10.73
N ILE A 9 -26.69 25.65 11.74
CA ILE A 9 -25.33 26.06 12.13
C ILE A 9 -24.51 24.85 12.57
N THR A 10 -25.11 23.93 13.33
CA THR A 10 -24.46 22.69 13.78
C THR A 10 -24.11 21.79 12.61
N ASN A 11 -25.03 21.61 11.65
CA ASN A 11 -24.78 20.81 10.45
C ASN A 11 -23.68 21.40 9.55
N ILE A 12 -23.64 22.73 9.40
CA ILE A 12 -22.56 23.41 8.67
C ILE A 12 -21.21 23.20 9.37
N ARG A 13 -21.19 23.27 10.70
CA ARG A 13 -19.97 23.04 11.49
C ARG A 13 -19.47 21.61 11.37
N LEU A 14 -20.37 20.63 11.41
CA LEU A 14 -20.04 19.21 11.21
C LEU A 14 -19.59 18.94 9.76
N ALA A 15 -20.23 19.52 8.76
CA ALA A 15 -19.83 19.40 7.35
C ALA A 15 -18.44 19.98 7.11
N ASN A 16 -18.14 21.13 7.72
CA ASN A 16 -16.80 21.73 7.66
C ASN A 16 -15.76 20.88 8.40
N GLN A 17 -16.08 20.34 9.58
CA GLN A 17 -15.19 19.40 10.27
C GLN A 17 -14.92 18.13 9.46
N ASN A 18 -15.95 17.56 8.83
CA ASN A 18 -15.82 16.39 7.95
C ASN A 18 -15.01 16.69 6.68
N ASN A 19 -15.12 17.91 6.12
CA ASN A 19 -14.32 18.36 4.98
C ASN A 19 -12.89 18.76 5.35
N MET A 20 -12.59 18.96 6.63
CA MET A 20 -11.23 19.21 7.13
C MET A 20 -10.49 17.93 7.53
N VAL A 21 -11.17 16.77 7.52
CA VAL A 21 -10.48 15.47 7.56
C VAL A 21 -9.80 15.30 6.21
N PRO A 22 -8.46 15.21 6.14
CA PRO A 22 -7.77 14.96 4.89
C PRO A 22 -8.35 13.70 4.24
N ARG A 23 -8.93 13.85 3.04
CA ARG A 23 -9.35 12.71 2.20
C ARG A 23 -8.16 11.89 1.69
N ASP A 24 -6.94 12.32 2.02
CA ASP A 24 -5.66 11.63 1.76
C ASP A 24 -5.56 10.20 2.32
N ARG A 25 -6.57 9.73 3.07
CA ARG A 25 -6.66 8.33 3.48
C ARG A 25 -7.05 7.37 2.34
N ASP A 26 -7.68 7.83 1.26
CA ASP A 26 -8.47 6.92 0.41
C ASP A 26 -7.98 6.70 -1.03
N GLU A 27 -6.89 7.32 -1.49
CA GLU A 27 -6.47 7.19 -2.90
C GLU A 27 -5.04 6.69 -3.06
N TYR A 28 -4.73 5.55 -2.46
CA TYR A 28 -3.64 4.74 -3.03
C TYR A 28 -4.21 4.05 -4.27
N THR A 29 -3.63 4.27 -5.44
CA THR A 29 -3.94 3.48 -6.63
C THR A 29 -2.87 2.41 -6.75
N PRO A 30 -3.21 1.13 -7.02
CA PRO A 30 -2.18 0.14 -7.32
C PRO A 30 -1.40 0.61 -8.55
N LEU A 31 -0.08 0.60 -8.46
CA LEU A 31 0.74 0.72 -9.65
C LEU A 31 0.40 -0.46 -10.58
N GLN A 32 0.43 -0.24 -11.89
CA GLN A 32 0.39 -1.35 -12.83
C GLN A 32 1.78 -1.93 -12.98
N LYS A 33 1.88 -3.24 -13.24
CA LYS A 33 3.16 -3.87 -13.54
C LYS A 33 3.72 -3.29 -14.83
N THR A 34 4.90 -2.69 -14.78
CA THR A 34 5.52 -2.03 -15.94
C THR A 34 6.61 -2.88 -16.60
N ALA A 35 7.19 -3.84 -15.86
CA ALA A 35 8.27 -4.70 -16.34
C ALA A 35 7.88 -6.18 -16.27
N SER A 36 8.28 -6.93 -17.31
CA SER A 36 8.17 -8.39 -17.33
C SER A 36 9.07 -9.05 -16.29
N GLY A 37 8.73 -10.28 -15.88
CA GLY A 37 9.50 -11.04 -14.88
C GLY A 37 9.01 -10.81 -13.45
N HIS A 38 9.84 -11.13 -12.45
CA HIS A 38 9.46 -11.05 -11.04
C HIS A 38 10.63 -10.61 -10.14
N GLY A 39 10.31 -9.84 -9.08
CA GLY A 39 11.27 -9.31 -8.11
C GLY A 39 11.67 -10.27 -7.00
N ARG A 40 11.70 -11.59 -7.23
CA ARG A 40 12.02 -12.59 -6.19
C ARG A 40 13.37 -12.33 -5.53
N SER A 41 14.40 -12.02 -6.32
CA SER A 41 15.73 -11.71 -5.79
C SER A 41 15.74 -10.44 -4.94
N LEU A 42 14.98 -9.41 -5.35
CA LEU A 42 14.80 -8.18 -4.56
C LEU A 42 14.07 -8.46 -3.25
N ALA A 43 13.03 -9.30 -3.27
CA ALA A 43 12.31 -9.70 -2.07
C ALA A 43 13.22 -10.47 -1.09
N ILE A 44 14.11 -11.35 -1.59
CA ILE A 44 15.11 -12.04 -0.77
C ILE A 44 16.08 -11.04 -0.16
N GLN A 45 16.62 -10.12 -0.96
CA GLN A 45 17.53 -9.06 -0.49
C GLN A 45 16.88 -8.12 0.53
N ALA A 46 15.58 -7.85 0.39
CA ALA A 46 14.81 -7.02 1.31
C ALA A 46 14.41 -7.78 2.58
N SER A 47 14.46 -9.11 2.60
CA SER A 47 14.02 -9.94 3.71
C SER A 47 15.12 -10.16 4.76
N ARG A 48 14.70 -10.43 5.99
CA ARG A 48 15.59 -11.00 7.02
C ARG A 48 15.56 -12.54 6.90
N PRO A 49 16.57 -13.27 7.41
CA PRO A 49 16.60 -14.73 7.33
C PRO A 49 15.31 -15.42 7.79
N GLU A 50 14.70 -14.94 8.87
CA GLU A 50 13.44 -15.44 9.43
C GLU A 50 12.20 -15.16 8.55
N HIS A 51 12.32 -14.28 7.55
CA HIS A 51 11.24 -13.91 6.63
C HIS A 51 11.34 -14.60 5.28
N VAL A 52 12.41 -15.37 5.01
CA VAL A 52 12.63 -16.00 3.71
C VAL A 52 11.51 -16.98 3.35
N ASP A 53 10.95 -17.68 4.35
CA ASP A 53 9.81 -18.59 4.17
C ASP A 53 8.51 -17.86 3.77
N LEU A 54 8.45 -16.54 3.97
CA LEU A 54 7.32 -15.71 3.52
C LEU A 54 7.39 -15.38 2.03
N ILE A 55 8.51 -15.66 1.36
CA ILE A 55 8.76 -15.41 -0.07
C ILE A 55 8.28 -16.58 -0.93
N THR A 56 7.32 -17.38 -0.46
CA THR A 56 6.64 -18.36 -1.32
C THR A 56 5.65 -17.62 -2.21
N PRO A 57 5.96 -17.38 -3.49
CA PRO A 57 5.11 -16.55 -4.33
C PRO A 57 3.87 -17.36 -4.70
N VAL A 58 2.72 -16.71 -4.73
CA VAL A 58 1.54 -17.29 -5.39
C VAL A 58 1.87 -17.40 -6.88
N ALA A 59 1.58 -18.54 -7.53
CA ALA A 59 1.90 -18.77 -8.94
C ALA A 59 1.40 -17.61 -9.85
N ALA A 60 0.23 -17.04 -9.55
CA ALA A 60 -0.34 -15.88 -10.24
C ALA A 60 0.56 -14.62 -10.22
N ILE A 61 1.37 -14.43 -9.17
CA ILE A 61 2.31 -13.29 -9.05
C ILE A 61 3.54 -13.49 -9.94
N GLN A 62 3.99 -14.74 -10.13
CA GLN A 62 5.18 -15.04 -10.94
C GLN A 62 4.92 -14.90 -12.45
N VAL A 63 3.67 -15.11 -12.88
CA VAL A 63 3.24 -15.06 -14.29
C VAL A 63 2.52 -13.75 -14.61
N ALA A 64 2.59 -12.75 -13.72
CA ALA A 64 1.88 -11.49 -13.92
C ALA A 64 2.34 -10.76 -15.19
N GLU A 65 1.39 -10.46 -16.07
CA GLU A 65 1.63 -9.74 -17.31
C GLU A 65 1.79 -8.23 -17.06
N VAL A 66 2.53 -7.56 -17.95
CA VAL A 66 2.65 -6.09 -17.93
C VAL A 66 1.26 -5.46 -18.11
N GLY A 67 0.98 -4.39 -17.37
CA GLY A 67 -0.32 -3.71 -17.31
C GLY A 67 -1.28 -4.28 -16.27
N THR A 68 -0.97 -5.41 -15.63
CA THR A 68 -1.81 -5.99 -14.57
C THR A 68 -1.54 -5.36 -13.20
N CYS A 69 -2.53 -5.42 -12.30
CA CYS A 69 -2.43 -4.98 -10.91
C CYS A 69 -2.14 -6.17 -9.98
N PRO A 70 -1.53 -5.94 -8.79
CA PRO A 70 -1.24 -7.03 -7.87
C PRO A 70 -2.53 -7.64 -7.31
N PRO A 71 -2.64 -8.98 -7.24
CA PRO A 71 -3.82 -9.65 -6.69
C PRO A 71 -3.99 -9.45 -5.18
N LEU A 72 -2.94 -9.04 -4.46
CA LEU A 72 -2.93 -8.83 -3.01
C LEU A 72 -2.95 -7.34 -2.63
N TRP A 73 -3.33 -6.47 -3.56
CA TRP A 73 -3.38 -5.05 -3.30
C TRP A 73 -4.55 -4.69 -2.38
N SER A 74 -4.29 -3.83 -1.39
CA SER A 74 -5.30 -3.15 -0.60
C SER A 74 -4.91 -1.67 -0.42
N PRO A 75 -5.88 -0.74 -0.45
CA PRO A 75 -5.61 0.67 -0.20
C PRO A 75 -5.17 0.93 1.26
N VAL A 76 -5.49 0.02 2.19
CA VAL A 76 -5.17 0.15 3.61
C VAL A 76 -3.77 -0.44 3.87
N VAL A 77 -2.73 0.34 3.57
CA VAL A 77 -1.33 -0.10 3.76
C VAL A 77 -1.00 -0.41 5.23
N ASP A 78 -1.75 0.15 6.18
CA ASP A 78 -1.59 -0.16 7.61
C ASP A 78 -1.85 -1.63 7.93
N ASP A 79 -2.67 -2.32 7.13
CA ASP A 79 -2.98 -3.74 7.33
C ASP A 79 -1.94 -4.67 6.69
N TYR A 80 -0.93 -4.10 6.01
CA TYR A 80 0.06 -4.91 5.31
C TYR A 80 0.94 -5.65 6.30
N THR A 81 1.00 -6.96 6.14
CA THR A 81 1.98 -7.81 6.80
C THR A 81 3.30 -7.82 6.01
N MET A 82 4.37 -8.33 6.63
CA MET A 82 5.63 -8.56 5.94
C MET A 82 5.45 -9.39 4.66
N ARG A 83 4.57 -10.40 4.69
CA ARG A 83 4.25 -11.22 3.51
C ARG A 83 3.63 -10.38 2.39
N ASN A 84 2.69 -9.49 2.70
CA ASN A 84 2.08 -8.62 1.69
C ASN A 84 3.14 -7.76 1.00
N ILE A 85 4.03 -7.13 1.79
CA ILE A 85 5.10 -6.28 1.26
C ILE A 85 6.05 -7.08 0.36
N LEU A 86 6.52 -8.23 0.82
CA LEU A 86 7.41 -9.09 0.02
C LEU A 86 6.74 -9.54 -1.28
N HIS A 87 5.46 -9.92 -1.24
CA HIS A 87 4.71 -10.30 -2.44
C HIS A 87 4.56 -9.14 -3.44
N LEU A 88 4.42 -7.91 -2.95
CA LEU A 88 4.34 -6.72 -3.80
C LEU A 88 5.72 -6.41 -4.43
N ILE A 89 6.83 -6.59 -3.72
CA ILE A 89 8.18 -6.51 -4.30
C ILE A 89 8.35 -7.53 -5.42
N ILE A 90 7.91 -8.78 -5.20
CA ILE A 90 7.95 -9.83 -6.24
C ILE A 90 7.11 -9.42 -7.45
N PHE A 91 5.89 -8.92 -7.23
CA PHE A 91 4.97 -8.54 -8.30
C PHE A 91 5.52 -7.39 -9.14
N TYR A 92 5.93 -6.29 -8.51
CA TYR A 92 6.37 -5.09 -9.23
C TYR A 92 7.74 -5.22 -9.86
N ASN A 93 8.60 -6.12 -9.35
CA ASN A 93 9.99 -6.22 -9.80
C ASN A 93 10.74 -4.87 -9.69
N ASP A 94 10.42 -4.10 -8.65
CA ASP A 94 10.99 -2.77 -8.41
C ASP A 94 11.67 -2.72 -7.05
N ASP A 95 12.71 -1.92 -6.96
CA ASP A 95 13.40 -1.64 -5.71
C ASP A 95 12.70 -0.48 -5.01
N PHE A 96 11.85 -0.82 -4.03
CA PHE A 96 11.17 0.16 -3.18
C PHE A 96 12.13 0.83 -2.16
N GLY A 97 13.44 0.56 -2.24
CA GLY A 97 14.46 1.00 -1.30
C GLY A 97 14.33 0.31 0.06
N ILE A 98 13.70 -0.86 0.10
CA ILE A 98 13.46 -1.64 1.31
C ILE A 98 14.71 -2.45 1.63
N GLN A 99 15.19 -2.37 2.87
CA GLN A 99 16.39 -3.03 3.37
C GLN A 99 16.04 -4.06 4.45
N PRO A 100 16.88 -5.09 4.68
CA PRO A 100 16.68 -6.07 5.75
C PRO A 100 16.49 -5.44 7.14
N ALA A 101 17.21 -4.36 7.43
CA ALA A 101 17.16 -3.68 8.72
C ALA A 101 15.81 -2.99 8.98
N ASP A 102 15.10 -2.56 7.94
CA ASP A 102 13.82 -1.85 8.06
C ASP A 102 12.81 -2.69 8.83
N ASP A 103 12.11 -2.06 9.78
CA ASP A 103 10.95 -2.65 10.43
C ASP A 103 9.71 -2.58 9.51
N ILE A 104 8.57 -3.03 10.03
CA ILE A 104 7.34 -3.06 9.24
C ILE A 104 6.82 -1.66 8.90
N ASP A 105 7.02 -0.68 9.77
CA ASP A 105 6.48 0.67 9.62
C ASP A 105 7.32 1.50 8.64
N ASP A 106 8.64 1.32 8.67
CA ASP A 106 9.57 1.85 7.67
C ASP A 106 9.23 1.34 6.27
N ARG A 107 8.98 0.04 6.15
CA ARG A 107 8.61 -0.61 4.87
C ARG A 107 7.29 -0.10 4.34
N LYS A 108 6.27 0.00 5.19
CA LYS A 108 4.97 0.59 4.84
C LYS A 108 5.14 2.03 4.37
N SER A 109 5.98 2.82 5.04
CA SER A 109 6.25 4.21 4.67
C SER A 109 6.93 4.34 3.32
N LYS A 110 7.96 3.52 3.04
CA LYS A 110 8.64 3.47 1.74
C LYS A 110 7.68 3.06 0.62
N PHE A 111 6.83 2.07 0.88
CA PHE A 111 5.83 1.61 -0.07
C PHE A 111 4.76 2.67 -0.37
N ARG A 112 4.20 3.34 0.65
CA ARG A 112 3.25 4.45 0.48
C ARG A 112 3.83 5.57 -0.36
N ARG A 113 5.09 5.95 -0.10
CA ARG A 113 5.77 6.99 -0.87
C ARG A 113 5.78 6.64 -2.36
N ARG A 114 5.93 5.35 -2.69
CA ARG A 114 5.97 4.90 -4.07
C ARG A 114 4.60 4.82 -4.74
N LEU A 115 3.54 4.50 -4.00
CA LEU A 115 2.17 4.50 -4.52
C LEU A 115 1.59 5.91 -4.73
N ARG A 116 2.23 6.95 -4.19
CA ARG A 116 1.80 8.36 -4.34
C ARG A 116 2.50 9.08 -5.49
N SER A 117 3.52 8.48 -6.10
CA SER A 117 4.32 9.06 -7.20
C SER A 117 3.84 8.57 -8.56
#